data_AF-A0A6M3LKC2-F1
#
_entry.id   AF-A0A6M3LKC2-F1
#
_cell.length_a   1.000
_cell.length_b   1.000
_cell.length_c   1.000
_cell.angle_alpha   90.00
_cell.angle_beta   90.00
_cell.angle_gamma   90.00
#
_symmetry.space_group_name_H-M   'P 1'
#
loop_
_entity.id
_entity.type
_entity.pdbx_description
1 polymer ?
#
loop_
_entity_poly.entity_id
_entity_poly.type
_entity_poly.pdbx_seq_one_letter_code
_entity_poly.pdbx_strand_id
1 'polypeptide(L)'
;MLGVELVINVDRLTELAGSLVNLLMEKNEAYGDSFFQSGKVIKILYPNGVTTDQYDDLLVIVRLLDKLFRVATRKDAFGESPWNDSAGYCLLAVLRDDIVNTELANSIIDDIANQSQVPPWCRAHSCGYWSNPPVARRLCADCRHNSTTGDSE
;
A
#
# COMPACT_ATOMS: atom_id res chain seq x y z
N MET A 1 3.79 -39.32 -14.94
CA MET A 1 2.68 -38.34 -14.92
C MET A 1 1.38 -39.10 -14.87
N LEU A 2 0.75 -39.21 -13.71
CA LEU A 2 -0.60 -39.74 -13.61
C LEU A 2 -1.55 -38.59 -13.94
N GLY A 3 -2.07 -38.59 -15.18
CA GLY A 3 -3.13 -37.69 -15.59
C GLY A 3 -4.44 -38.15 -14.95
N VAL A 4 -4.96 -37.37 -14.02
CA VAL A 4 -6.31 -37.55 -13.50
C VAL A 4 -7.24 -36.84 -14.47
N GLU A 5 -7.95 -37.58 -15.31
CA GLU A 5 -9.10 -37.02 -16.04
C GLU A 5 -10.20 -36.73 -15.02
N LEU A 6 -10.48 -35.44 -14.82
CA LEU A 6 -11.57 -34.99 -13.98
C LEU A 6 -12.89 -35.22 -14.74
N VAL A 7 -13.54 -36.36 -14.49
CA VAL A 7 -14.91 -36.57 -14.98
C VAL A 7 -15.85 -35.71 -14.14
N ILE A 8 -16.34 -34.62 -14.72
CA ILE A 8 -17.31 -33.72 -14.06
C ILE A 8 -18.69 -34.39 -14.10
N ASN A 9 -19.21 -34.75 -12.93
CA ASN A 9 -20.56 -35.24 -12.76
C ASN A 9 -21.55 -34.05 -12.73
N VAL A 10 -22.43 -33.97 -13.73
CA VAL A 10 -23.39 -32.87 -13.90
C VAL A 10 -24.44 -32.82 -12.77
N ASP A 11 -24.89 -33.97 -12.27
CA ASP A 11 -25.87 -34.04 -11.19
C ASP A 11 -25.30 -33.47 -9.90
N ARG A 12 -24.06 -33.87 -9.56
CA ARG A 12 -23.32 -33.32 -8.43
C ARG A 12 -23.09 -31.81 -8.56
N LEU A 13 -22.77 -31.33 -9.76
CA LEU A 13 -22.60 -29.90 -10.02
C LEU A 13 -23.90 -29.12 -9.82
N THR A 14 -25.02 -29.72 -10.23
CA THR A 14 -26.36 -29.13 -10.07
C THR A 14 -26.76 -29.05 -8.59
N GLU A 15 -26.49 -30.09 -7.80
CA GLU A 15 -26.73 -30.09 -6.36
C GLU A 15 -25.88 -29.04 -5.62
N LEU A 16 -24.60 -28.93 -5.97
CA LEU A 16 -23.71 -27.89 -5.44
C LEU A 16 -24.21 -26.49 -5.80
N ALA A 17 -24.67 -26.28 -7.03
CA ALA A 17 -25.24 -25.00 -7.46
C ALA A 17 -26.50 -24.66 -6.66
N GLY A 18 -27.40 -25.63 -6.43
CA GLY A 18 -28.59 -25.43 -5.60
C GLY A 18 -28.26 -25.04 -4.15
N SER A 19 -27.28 -25.71 -3.56
CA SER A 19 -26.79 -25.39 -2.22
C SER A 19 -26.15 -23.98 -2.15
N LEU A 20 -25.41 -23.62 -3.19
CA LEU A 20 -24.81 -22.29 -3.31
C LEU A 20 -25.87 -21.19 -3.43
N VAL A 21 -26.95 -21.43 -4.18
CA VAL A 21 -28.08 -20.48 -4.28
C VAL A 21 -28.66 -20.18 -2.90
N ASN A 22 -28.91 -21.21 -2.08
CA ASN A 22 -29.45 -21.02 -0.73
C ASN A 22 -28.52 -20.18 0.15
N LEU A 23 -27.21 -20.48 0.12
CA LEU A 23 -26.21 -19.71 0.85
C LEU A 23 -26.13 -18.25 0.37
N LEU A 24 -26.25 -18.01 -0.94
CA LEU A 24 -26.24 -16.66 -1.50
C LEU A 24 -27.49 -15.88 -1.07
N MET A 25 -28.65 -16.53 -1.02
CA MET A 25 -29.89 -15.90 -0.54
C MET A 25 -29.79 -15.53 0.95
N GLU A 26 -29.30 -16.45 1.79
CA GLU A 26 -29.09 -16.18 3.22
C GLU A 26 -28.12 -15.00 3.43
N LYS A 27 -27.03 -14.96 2.66
CA LYS A 27 -26.10 -13.82 2.69
C LYS A 27 -26.80 -12.55 2.23
N ASN A 28 -27.44 -12.53 1.07
CA ASN A 28 -28.09 -11.34 0.55
C ASN A 28 -29.16 -10.80 1.52
N GLU A 29 -29.84 -11.66 2.26
CA GLU A 29 -30.75 -11.25 3.33
C GLU A 29 -30.03 -10.62 4.53
N ALA A 30 -28.87 -11.15 4.92
CA ALA A 30 -28.06 -10.63 6.02
C ALA A 30 -27.35 -9.31 5.70
N TYR A 31 -26.88 -9.13 4.47
CA TYR A 31 -26.18 -7.92 4.00
C TYR A 31 -27.11 -6.90 3.34
N GLY A 32 -28.35 -7.29 2.99
CA GLY A 32 -29.21 -6.51 2.12
C GLY A 32 -28.66 -6.44 0.69
N ASP A 33 -29.09 -5.43 -0.07
CA ASP A 33 -28.66 -5.19 -1.46
C ASP A 33 -27.21 -4.66 -1.56
N SER A 34 -26.34 -5.00 -0.60
CA SER A 34 -24.93 -4.55 -0.52
C SER A 34 -24.19 -4.73 -1.85
N PHE A 35 -24.43 -5.86 -2.52
CA PHE A 35 -23.77 -6.21 -3.78
C PHE A 35 -24.03 -5.17 -4.89
N PHE A 36 -25.28 -4.73 -5.06
CA PHE A 36 -25.64 -3.77 -6.10
C PHE A 36 -25.52 -2.31 -5.64
N GLN A 37 -25.57 -2.05 -4.33
CA GLN A 37 -25.49 -0.69 -3.77
C GLN A 37 -24.05 -0.22 -3.55
N SER A 38 -23.12 -1.11 -3.19
CA SER A 38 -21.72 -0.75 -2.94
C SER A 38 -21.07 -0.06 -4.15
N GLY A 39 -21.36 -0.54 -5.37
CA GLY A 39 -20.87 0.09 -6.60
C GLY A 39 -21.37 1.54 -6.79
N LYS A 40 -22.55 1.89 -6.28
CA LYS A 40 -23.05 3.27 -6.32
C LYS A 40 -22.30 4.16 -5.34
N VAL A 41 -21.98 3.65 -4.15
CA VAL A 41 -21.16 4.37 -3.17
C VAL A 41 -19.76 4.61 -3.71
N ILE A 42 -19.13 3.60 -4.31
CA ILE A 42 -17.81 3.74 -4.94
C ILE A 42 -17.82 4.79 -6.05
N LYS A 43 -18.89 4.86 -6.87
CA LYS A 43 -19.02 5.93 -7.89
C LYS A 43 -19.12 7.33 -7.31
N ILE A 44 -19.63 7.48 -6.09
CA ILE A 44 -19.66 8.77 -5.38
C ILE A 44 -18.26 9.12 -4.86
N LEU A 45 -17.53 8.14 -4.31
CA LEU A 45 -16.19 8.34 -3.75
C LEU A 45 -15.11 8.55 -4.83
N TYR A 46 -15.23 7.83 -5.95
CA TYR A 46 -14.28 7.83 -7.06
C TYR A 46 -14.99 8.18 -8.38
N PRO A 47 -15.48 9.43 -8.54
CA PRO A 47 -16.24 9.83 -9.72
C PRO A 47 -15.45 9.79 -11.02
N ASN A 48 -14.11 9.89 -10.93
CA ASN A 48 -13.20 9.88 -12.07
C ASN A 48 -12.46 8.54 -12.25
N GLY A 49 -12.92 7.48 -11.58
CA GLY A 49 -12.23 6.19 -11.52
C GLY A 49 -11.17 6.12 -10.41
N VAL A 50 -10.45 5.01 -10.39
CA VAL A 50 -9.47 4.65 -9.35
C VAL A 50 -8.11 4.45 -10.02
N THR A 51 -7.06 5.05 -9.46
CA THR A 51 -5.68 4.86 -9.92
C THR A 51 -5.01 3.70 -9.18
N THR A 52 -3.93 3.15 -9.72
CA THR A 52 -3.28 1.94 -9.17
C THR A 52 -2.72 2.14 -7.75
N ASP A 53 -2.26 3.34 -7.44
CA ASP A 53 -1.80 3.73 -6.10
C ASP A 53 -2.92 3.73 -5.04
N GLN A 54 -4.19 3.78 -5.47
CA GLN A 54 -5.35 3.81 -4.58
C GLN A 54 -5.96 2.43 -4.31
N TYR A 55 -5.42 1.36 -4.90
CA TYR A 55 -6.04 0.03 -4.86
C TYR A 55 -6.13 -0.55 -3.45
N ASP A 56 -5.11 -0.33 -2.62
CA ASP A 56 -5.10 -0.87 -1.27
C ASP A 56 -6.12 -0.13 -0.38
N ASP A 57 -6.26 1.19 -0.55
CA ASP A 57 -7.28 1.98 0.16
C ASP A 57 -8.68 1.65 -0.31
N LEU A 58 -8.87 1.49 -1.62
CA LEU A 58 -10.12 1.03 -2.19
C LEU A 58 -10.52 -0.33 -1.61
N LEU A 59 -9.58 -1.27 -1.47
CA LEU A 59 -9.84 -2.57 -0.87
C LEU A 59 -10.37 -2.43 0.56
N VAL A 60 -9.73 -1.60 1.39
CA VAL A 60 -10.18 -1.34 2.76
C VAL A 60 -11.58 -0.72 2.76
N ILE A 61 -11.83 0.28 1.91
CA ILE A 61 -13.12 0.95 1.76
C ILE A 61 -14.22 -0.05 1.40
N VAL A 62 -14.01 -0.89 0.38
CA VAL A 62 -15.00 -1.88 -0.06
C VAL A 62 -15.31 -2.88 1.05
N ARG A 63 -14.31 -3.32 1.81
CA ARG A 63 -14.51 -4.21 2.95
C ARG A 63 -15.28 -3.53 4.08
N LEU A 64 -15.01 -2.26 4.35
CA LEU A 64 -15.78 -1.49 5.32
C LEU A 64 -17.23 -1.30 4.87
N LEU A 65 -17.46 -0.98 3.59
CA LEU A 65 -18.81 -0.84 3.03
C LEU A 65 -19.63 -2.11 3.19
N ASP A 66 -19.06 -3.27 2.86
CA ASP A 66 -19.72 -4.57 3.06
C ASP A 66 -20.16 -4.79 4.51
N LYS A 67 -19.29 -4.47 5.48
CA LYS A 67 -19.59 -4.57 6.91
C LYS A 67 -20.64 -3.55 7.35
N LEU A 68 -20.63 -2.33 6.82
CA LEU A 68 -21.64 -1.31 7.13
C LEU A 68 -23.04 -1.74 6.66
N PHE A 69 -23.14 -2.36 5.48
CA PHE A 69 -24.39 -2.95 5.01
C PHE A 69 -24.88 -4.08 5.93
N ARG A 70 -23.98 -4.94 6.41
CA ARG A 70 -24.31 -5.96 7.42
C ARG A 70 -24.81 -5.34 8.72
N VAL A 71 -24.13 -4.31 9.24
CA VAL A 71 -24.53 -3.59 10.45
C VAL A 71 -25.94 -3.01 10.30
N ALA A 72 -26.23 -2.38 9.16
CA ALA A 72 -27.51 -1.73 8.89
C ALA A 72 -28.66 -2.74 8.71
N THR A 73 -28.38 -3.95 8.24
CA THR A 73 -29.39 -4.96 7.90
C THR A 73 -29.57 -6.00 9.00
N ARG A 74 -28.50 -6.73 9.34
CA ARG A 74 -28.48 -7.79 10.36
C ARG A 74 -27.11 -7.89 11.00
N LYS A 75 -26.83 -6.99 11.94
CA LYS A 75 -25.54 -6.86 12.64
C LYS A 75 -25.01 -8.19 13.19
N ASP A 76 -25.88 -8.98 13.81
CA ASP A 76 -25.50 -10.19 14.56
C ASP A 76 -25.51 -11.47 13.71
N ALA A 77 -25.60 -11.34 12.38
CA ALA A 77 -25.50 -12.47 11.47
C ALA A 77 -24.13 -13.18 11.60
N PHE A 78 -24.14 -14.52 11.54
CA PHE A 78 -22.95 -15.38 11.54
C PHE A 78 -22.10 -15.38 12.84
N GLY A 79 -22.56 -14.72 13.92
CA GLY A 79 -21.90 -14.79 15.24
C GLY A 79 -20.59 -14.01 15.36
N GLU A 80 -20.18 -13.31 14.32
CA GLU A 80 -18.98 -12.46 14.29
C GLU A 80 -19.34 -10.98 14.44
N SER A 81 -18.51 -10.20 15.13
CA SER A 81 -18.72 -8.75 15.28
C SER A 81 -18.26 -8.00 14.02
N PRO A 82 -19.16 -7.37 13.23
CA PRO A 82 -18.76 -6.54 12.08
C PRO A 82 -17.88 -5.34 12.48
N TRP A 83 -18.00 -4.90 13.72
CA TRP A 83 -17.16 -3.84 14.26
C TRP A 83 -15.74 -4.31 14.53
N ASN A 84 -15.55 -5.55 14.97
CA ASN A 84 -14.21 -6.12 15.15
C ASN A 84 -13.52 -6.31 13.80
N ASP A 85 -14.25 -6.78 12.79
CA ASP A 85 -13.75 -6.87 11.42
C ASP A 85 -13.28 -5.51 10.91
N SER A 86 -14.12 -4.48 11.07
CA SER A 86 -13.84 -3.12 10.63
C SER A 86 -12.63 -2.53 11.35
N ALA A 87 -12.56 -2.69 12.67
CA ALA A 87 -11.41 -2.25 13.47
C ALA A 87 -10.12 -2.94 13.03
N GLY A 88 -10.17 -4.24 12.74
CA GLY A 88 -9.03 -4.99 12.21
C GLY A 88 -8.55 -4.45 10.87
N TYR A 89 -9.46 -4.13 9.94
CA TYR A 89 -9.07 -3.54 8.65
C TYR A 89 -8.47 -2.14 8.81
N CYS A 90 -9.05 -1.30 9.67
CA CYS A 90 -8.48 0.02 9.95
C CYS A 90 -7.09 -0.08 10.58
N LEU A 91 -6.88 -1.01 11.53
CA LEU A 91 -5.57 -1.21 12.16
C LEU A 91 -4.50 -1.66 11.15
N LEU A 92 -4.86 -2.56 10.22
CA LEU A 92 -3.96 -2.98 9.15
C LEU A 92 -3.62 -1.83 8.19
N ALA A 93 -4.58 -0.96 7.89
CA ALA A 93 -4.34 0.23 7.07
C ALA A 93 -3.36 1.20 7.76
N VAL A 94 -3.56 1.47 9.06
CA VAL A 94 -2.64 2.31 9.86
C VAL A 94 -1.23 1.72 9.88
N LEU A 95 -1.10 0.42 10.13
CA LEU A 95 0.21 -0.25 10.12
C LEU A 95 0.92 -0.12 8.77
N ARG A 96 0.18 -0.27 7.66
CA ARG A 96 0.73 -0.11 6.31
C ARG A 96 1.23 1.31 6.09
N ASP A 97 0.46 2.32 6.49
CA ASP A 97 0.85 3.73 6.35
C ASP A 97 2.11 4.03 7.18
N ASP A 98 2.21 3.50 8.40
CA ASP A 98 3.40 3.62 9.25
C ASP A 98 4.65 3.00 8.59
N ILE A 99 4.51 1.81 7.98
CA ILE A 99 5.60 1.14 7.26
C ILE A 99 6.06 1.99 6.08
N VAL A 100 5.13 2.44 5.23
CA VAL A 100 5.45 3.25 4.04
C VAL A 100 6.14 4.55 4.44
N ASN A 101 5.67 5.21 5.50
CA ASN A 101 6.29 6.43 6.03
C ASN A 101 7.71 6.16 6.55
N THR A 102 7.93 5.02 7.21
CA THR A 102 9.25 4.62 7.71
C THR A 102 10.22 4.33 6.57
N GLU A 103 9.77 3.61 5.53
CA GLU A 103 10.58 3.33 4.35
C GLU A 103 10.95 4.61 3.58
N LEU A 104 10.01 5.54 3.46
CA LEU A 104 10.26 6.86 2.85
C LEU A 104 11.26 7.69 3.68
N ALA A 105 11.16 7.66 5.01
CA ALA A 105 12.12 8.35 5.86
C ALA A 105 13.53 7.77 5.71
N ASN A 106 13.66 6.44 5.63
CA ASN A 106 14.94 5.77 5.43
C ASN A 106 15.56 6.10 4.06
N SER A 107 14.77 6.12 2.99
CA SER A 107 15.30 6.45 1.65
C SER A 107 15.82 7.89 1.58
N ILE A 108 15.15 8.84 2.23
CA ILE A 108 15.61 10.24 2.33
C ILE A 108 16.93 10.31 3.10
N ILE A 109 17.07 9.56 4.20
CA ILE A 109 18.32 9.51 4.97
C ILE A 109 19.46 8.95 4.12
N ASP A 110 19.22 7.88 3.36
CA ASP A 110 20.21 7.27 2.47
C ASP A 110 20.63 8.26 1.35
N ASP A 111 19.70 9.01 0.79
CA ASP A 111 19.99 10.04 -0.21
C ASP A 111 20.84 11.18 0.38
N ILE A 112 20.53 11.65 1.60
CA ILE A 112 21.33 12.67 2.31
C ILE A 112 22.74 12.12 2.62
N ALA A 113 22.83 10.88 3.09
CA ALA A 113 24.11 10.22 3.38
C ALA A 113 24.96 10.07 2.12
N ASN A 114 24.35 9.83 0.96
CA ASN A 114 25.04 9.72 -0.31
C ASN A 114 25.42 11.08 -0.91
N GLN A 115 24.61 12.14 -0.73
CA GLN A 115 24.96 13.50 -1.16
C GLN A 115 26.09 14.12 -0.32
N SER A 116 26.24 13.71 0.95
CA SER A 116 27.31 14.15 1.84
C SER A 116 28.62 13.37 1.66
N GLN A 117 28.64 12.31 0.86
CA GLN A 117 29.89 11.65 0.50
C GLN A 117 30.70 12.52 -0.47
N VAL A 118 31.82 13.05 0.03
CA VAL A 118 32.85 13.67 -0.82
C VAL A 118 33.21 12.69 -1.95
N PRO A 119 33.13 13.10 -3.22
CA PRO A 119 33.50 12.24 -4.34
C PRO A 119 34.90 11.63 -4.14
N PRO A 120 35.18 10.42 -4.64
CA PRO A 120 36.49 9.77 -4.44
C PRO A 120 37.68 10.63 -4.87
N TRP A 121 37.49 11.52 -5.85
CA TRP A 121 38.50 12.48 -6.31
C TRP A 121 38.74 13.67 -5.35
N CYS A 122 37.80 13.97 -4.45
CA CYS A 122 37.99 14.92 -3.34
C CYS A 122 38.72 14.31 -2.13
N ARG A 123 38.58 12.99 -1.90
CA ARG A 123 39.18 12.28 -0.76
C ARG A 123 40.66 11.95 -0.96
N ALA A 124 41.16 12.00 -2.18
CA ALA A 124 42.59 11.97 -2.41
C ALA A 124 43.19 13.27 -1.84
N HIS A 125 44.10 13.15 -0.88
CA HIS A 125 44.91 14.23 -0.31
C HIS A 125 45.84 14.92 -1.33
N SER A 126 45.37 15.17 -2.55
CA SER A 126 46.11 15.73 -3.68
C SER A 126 45.35 16.89 -4.32
N CYS A 127 44.63 17.70 -3.52
CA CYS A 127 44.17 19.04 -3.92
C CYS A 127 45.33 20.01 -4.23
N GLY A 128 46.59 19.58 -4.09
CA GLY A 128 47.80 20.37 -4.34
C GLY A 128 48.36 20.34 -5.77
N TYR A 129 47.80 19.60 -6.73
CA TYR A 129 48.43 19.43 -8.05
C TYR A 129 47.43 19.41 -9.23
N TRP A 130 46.63 20.45 -9.38
CA TRP A 130 45.90 20.67 -10.64
C TRP A 130 46.08 22.10 -11.11
N SER A 131 47.09 22.29 -11.96
CA SER A 131 47.23 23.44 -12.83
C SER A 131 46.08 23.47 -13.84
N ASN A 132 44.99 24.13 -13.43
CA ASN A 132 44.05 24.92 -14.23
C ASN A 132 43.48 24.27 -15.52
N PRO A 133 42.17 23.95 -15.50
CA PRO A 133 41.26 24.72 -16.35
C PRO A 133 40.08 25.32 -15.57
N PRO A 134 39.37 26.34 -16.12
CA PRO A 134 38.33 27.10 -15.42
C PRO A 134 37.18 26.28 -14.83
N VAL A 135 36.97 25.05 -15.32
CA VAL A 135 35.89 24.15 -14.89
C VAL A 135 36.17 23.53 -13.51
N ALA A 136 37.43 23.26 -13.17
CA ALA A 136 37.80 22.62 -11.89
C ALA A 136 37.61 23.57 -10.68
N ARG A 137 37.70 24.87 -10.91
CA ARG A 137 37.56 25.89 -9.85
C ARG A 137 36.14 25.99 -9.29
N ARG A 138 35.13 25.71 -10.12
CA ARG A 138 33.71 25.76 -9.72
C ARG A 138 33.33 24.56 -8.86
N LEU A 139 33.84 23.38 -9.21
CA LEU A 139 33.63 22.13 -8.46
C LEU A 139 34.36 22.10 -7.09
N CYS A 140 35.50 22.80 -6.98
CA CYS A 140 36.26 22.87 -5.71
C CYS A 140 35.70 23.92 -4.73
N ALA A 141 34.99 24.94 -5.21
CA ALA A 141 34.35 25.97 -4.37
C ALA A 141 33.16 25.42 -3.57
N ASP A 142 32.44 24.46 -4.16
CA ASP A 142 31.28 23.81 -3.54
C ASP A 142 31.69 22.88 -2.38
N CYS A 143 32.94 22.38 -2.35
CA CYS A 143 33.46 21.57 -1.24
C CYS A 143 33.74 22.36 0.06
N ARG A 144 33.84 23.70 0.01
CA ARG A 144 34.22 24.51 1.19
C ARG A 144 33.05 24.94 2.09
N HIS A 145 31.81 24.60 1.77
CA HIS A 145 30.66 25.16 2.49
C HIS A 145 30.11 24.32 3.65
N ASN A 146 30.72 23.17 3.99
CA ASN A 146 30.26 22.37 5.15
C ASN A 146 31.34 22.04 6.20
N SER A 147 32.54 22.61 6.11
CA SER A 147 33.51 22.52 7.20
C SER A 147 33.31 23.70 8.16
N THR A 148 32.35 23.60 9.08
CA THR A 148 32.46 24.31 10.36
C THR A 148 33.63 23.70 11.11
N THR A 149 34.84 24.20 10.85
CA THR A 149 36.04 23.93 11.62
C THR A 149 35.82 24.45 13.03
N GLY A 150 35.58 23.54 13.97
CA GLY A 150 35.99 23.72 15.35
C GLY A 150 37.49 23.54 15.43
N ASP A 151 38.22 24.57 15.02
CA ASP A 151 39.62 24.75 15.37
C ASP A 151 39.65 25.85 16.44
N SER A 152 39.78 25.44 17.70
CA SER A 152 40.20 26.34 18.78
C SER A 152 41.43 25.73 19.42
N GLU A 153 42.49 26.52 19.32
CA GLU A 153 43.82 26.53 19.96
C GLU A 153 43.95 25.82 21.32
#